data_AF-A0A2W5RXI0-F1
#
_entry.id   AF-A0A2W5RXI0-F1
#
_cell.length_a   1.000
_cell.length_b   1.000
_cell.length_c   1.000
_cell.angle_alpha   90.00
_cell.angle_beta   90.00
_cell.angle_gamma   90.00
#
_symmetry.space_group_name_H-M   'P 1'
#
loop_
_entity.id
_entity.type
_entity.pdbx_description
1 polymer ?
#
loop_
_entity_poly.entity_id
_entity_poly.type
_entity_poly.pdbx_seq_one_letter_code
_entity_poly.pdbx_strand_id
1 'polypeptide(L)'
;MADEDQFDKEVYKALYEFQLKGLESVKALHAKHEDKAAKYLTFTSIIIAAVSIFSKQYLFDVANKSFIFYIIVLLMVLVFLSLSSIARNLFHVLEVSKVGKLENNKNMVHYFTQNELTTIYYYLSIDMAEIIQTYEDRNAIKVEYLNKAFGEIKSCGLMFVLTVLLIIVDILII
;
A
#
# COMPACT_ATOMS: atom_id res chain seq x y z
N MET A 1 32.90 34.28 22.20
CA MET A 1 33.22 33.65 20.90
C MET A 1 33.21 32.12 20.96
N ALA A 2 33.62 31.46 22.06
CA ALA A 2 33.53 30.00 22.19
C ALA A 2 32.12 29.43 22.49
N ASP A 3 31.20 30.25 23.00
CA ASP A 3 29.82 29.84 23.35
C ASP A 3 28.88 29.76 22.14
N GLU A 4 29.07 30.61 21.12
CA GLU A 4 28.22 30.63 19.92
C GLU A 4 28.45 29.37 19.06
N ASP A 5 29.71 28.95 18.88
CA ASP A 5 30.05 27.72 18.13
C ASP A 5 29.54 26.43 18.80
N GLN A 6 29.48 26.39 20.13
CA GLN A 6 28.88 25.25 20.84
C GLN A 6 27.36 25.24 20.69
N PHE A 7 26.72 26.40 20.77
CA PHE A 7 25.27 26.53 20.57
C PHE A 7 24.85 26.09 19.16
N ASP A 8 25.57 26.53 18.13
CA ASP A 8 25.30 26.13 16.74
C ASP A 8 25.46 24.61 16.56
N LYS A 9 26.48 24.02 17.19
CA LYS A 9 26.71 22.57 17.14
C LYS A 9 25.57 21.77 17.78
N GLU A 10 25.05 22.20 18.91
CA GLU A 10 23.91 21.54 19.56
C GLU A 10 22.62 21.68 18.74
N VAL A 11 22.39 22.85 18.13
CA VAL A 11 21.24 23.10 17.27
C VAL A 11 21.27 22.21 16.02
N TYR A 12 22.38 22.15 15.29
CA TYR A 12 22.48 21.30 14.11
C TYR A 12 22.44 19.81 14.44
N LYS A 13 23.00 19.41 15.59
CA LYS A 13 22.88 18.03 16.09
C LYS A 13 21.42 17.68 16.41
N ALA A 14 20.69 18.57 17.09
CA ALA A 14 19.27 18.37 17.39
C ALA A 14 18.43 18.29 16.11
N LEU A 15 18.72 19.13 15.11
CA LEU A 15 18.08 19.08 13.79
C LEU A 15 18.34 17.74 13.10
N TYR A 16 19.59 17.28 13.08
CA TYR A 16 19.95 15.98 12.52
C TYR A 16 19.21 14.82 13.22
N GLU A 17 19.19 14.79 14.55
CA GLU A 17 18.48 13.75 15.32
C GLU A 17 16.96 13.78 15.08
N PHE A 18 16.39 14.98 14.91
CA PHE A 18 14.99 15.15 14.53
C PHE A 18 14.70 14.56 13.15
N GLN A 19 15.53 14.87 12.14
CA GLN A 19 15.37 14.33 10.79
C GLN A 19 15.59 12.81 10.75
N LEU A 20 16.53 12.28 11.53
CA LEU A 20 16.74 10.83 11.63
C LEU A 20 15.47 10.12 12.13
N LYS A 21 14.85 10.63 13.20
CA LYS A 21 13.58 10.11 13.71
C LYS A 21 12.44 10.25 12.71
N GLY A 22 12.38 11.38 11.99
CA GLY A 22 11.42 11.60 10.90
C GLY A 22 11.56 10.54 9.80
N LEU A 23 12.79 10.30 9.34
CA LEU A 23 13.09 9.30 8.31
C LEU A 23 12.70 7.88 8.75
N GLU A 24 13.00 7.50 9.99
CA GLU A 24 12.58 6.21 10.55
C GLU A 24 11.05 6.07 10.59
N SER A 25 10.35 7.13 11.02
CA SER A 25 8.89 7.17 11.07
C SER A 25 8.26 6.98 9.69
N VAL A 26 8.71 7.72 8.68
CA VAL A 26 8.14 7.65 7.33
C VAL A 26 8.46 6.30 6.65
N LYS A 27 9.64 5.72 6.91
CA LYS A 27 9.97 4.34 6.50
C LYS A 27 9.06 3.30 7.16
N ALA A 28 8.80 3.43 8.46
CA ALA A 28 7.88 2.55 9.17
C ALA A 28 6.46 2.66 8.62
N LEU A 29 6.01 3.87 8.29
CA LEU A 29 4.71 4.10 7.65
C LEU A 29 4.63 3.44 6.27
N HIS A 30 5.69 3.54 5.47
CA HIS A 30 5.80 2.88 4.17
C HIS A 30 5.61 1.36 4.28
N ALA A 31 6.38 0.72 5.17
CA ALA A 31 6.29 -0.71 5.42
C ALA A 31 4.90 -1.12 5.93
N LYS A 32 4.27 -0.28 6.77
CA LYS A 32 2.91 -0.52 7.27
C LYS A 32 1.86 -0.48 6.15
N HIS A 33 2.02 0.38 5.16
CA HIS A 33 1.13 0.42 3.99
C HIS A 33 1.27 -0.83 3.12
N GLU A 34 2.51 -1.32 2.93
CA GLU A 34 2.76 -2.59 2.22
C GLU A 34 2.17 -3.79 2.96
N ASP A 35 2.36 -3.88 4.29
CA ASP A 35 1.76 -4.94 5.11
C ASP A 35 0.22 -4.92 5.04
N LYS A 36 -0.38 -3.73 5.06
CA LYS A 36 -1.84 -3.59 4.91
C LYS A 36 -2.32 -4.00 3.51
N ALA A 37 -1.58 -3.66 2.45
CA ALA A 37 -1.89 -4.11 1.10
C ALA A 37 -1.76 -5.62 0.94
N ALA A 38 -0.72 -6.23 1.52
CA ALA A 38 -0.54 -7.68 1.53
C ALA A 38 -1.70 -8.40 2.24
N LYS A 39 -2.16 -7.88 3.39
CA LYS A 39 -3.35 -8.40 4.07
C LYS A 39 -4.60 -8.33 3.20
N TYR A 40 -4.84 -7.21 2.54
CA TYR A 40 -5.97 -7.06 1.60
C TYR A 40 -5.88 -8.01 0.41
N LEU A 41 -4.68 -8.26 -0.11
CA LEU A 41 -4.46 -9.22 -1.18
C LEU A 41 -4.84 -10.63 -0.73
N THR A 42 -4.45 -11.04 0.48
CA THR A 42 -4.83 -12.33 1.07
C THR A 42 -6.34 -12.48 1.19
N PHE A 43 -7.04 -11.46 1.69
CA PHE A 43 -8.51 -11.47 1.74
C PHE A 43 -9.14 -11.57 0.35
N THR A 44 -8.61 -10.84 -0.63
CA THR A 44 -9.06 -10.87 -2.02
C THR A 44 -8.91 -12.27 -2.62
N SER A 45 -7.79 -12.95 -2.36
CA SER A 45 -7.55 -14.33 -2.80
C SER A 45 -8.56 -15.33 -2.21
N ILE A 46 -8.96 -15.17 -0.95
CA ILE A 46 -10.00 -16.01 -0.33
C ILE A 46 -11.34 -15.81 -1.06
N ILE A 47 -11.70 -14.56 -1.39
CA ILE A 47 -12.94 -14.27 -2.13
C ILE A 47 -12.87 -14.87 -3.54
N ILE A 48 -11.74 -14.76 -4.24
CA ILE A 48 -11.54 -15.38 -5.57
C ILE A 48 -11.76 -16.90 -5.49
N ALA A 49 -11.22 -17.56 -4.47
CA ALA A 49 -11.41 -18.99 -4.27
C ALA A 49 -12.88 -19.34 -4.02
N ALA A 50 -13.56 -18.59 -3.15
CA ALA A 50 -14.99 -18.78 -2.89
C ALA A 50 -15.84 -18.60 -4.16
N VAL A 51 -15.63 -17.51 -4.90
CA VAL A 51 -16.30 -17.25 -6.18
C VAL A 51 -16.05 -18.39 -7.17
N SER A 52 -14.83 -18.92 -7.25
CA SER A 52 -14.50 -20.03 -8.14
C SER A 52 -15.28 -21.30 -7.79
N ILE A 53 -15.43 -21.62 -6.50
CA ILE A 53 -16.21 -22.76 -6.02
C ILE A 53 -17.69 -22.58 -6.35
N PHE A 54 -18.29 -21.44 -5.99
CA PHE A 54 -19.69 -21.14 -6.27
C PHE A 54 -19.99 -21.11 -7.77
N SER A 55 -19.10 -20.53 -8.57
CA SER A 55 -19.23 -20.49 -10.03
C SER A 55 -19.23 -21.89 -10.62
N LYS A 56 -18.32 -22.77 -10.19
CA LYS A 56 -18.29 -24.15 -10.67
C LYS A 56 -19.60 -24.86 -10.31
N GLN A 57 -20.01 -24.80 -9.06
CA GLN A 57 -21.20 -25.52 -8.61
C GLN A 57 -22.46 -25.03 -9.34
N TYR A 58 -22.64 -23.71 -9.43
CA TYR A 58 -23.84 -23.12 -10.02
C TYR A 58 -23.88 -23.24 -11.56
N LEU A 59 -22.75 -23.15 -12.26
CA LEU A 59 -22.73 -23.24 -13.73
C LEU A 59 -22.94 -24.67 -14.27
N PHE A 60 -22.55 -25.70 -13.50
CA PHE A 60 -22.63 -27.10 -13.95
C PHE A 60 -23.84 -27.86 -13.41
N ASP A 61 -24.38 -27.51 -12.24
CA ASP A 61 -25.49 -28.26 -11.63
C ASP A 61 -26.89 -27.76 -12.05
N VAL A 62 -27.01 -26.55 -12.60
CA VAL A 62 -28.31 -25.96 -12.96
C VAL A 62 -28.75 -26.42 -14.36
N ALA A 63 -29.69 -27.36 -14.41
CA ALA A 63 -30.25 -27.90 -15.67
C ALA A 63 -31.22 -26.93 -16.38
N ASN A 64 -31.94 -26.07 -15.62
CA ASN A 64 -32.92 -25.12 -16.16
C ASN A 64 -32.41 -23.68 -16.06
N LYS A 65 -32.18 -23.05 -17.20
CA LYS A 65 -31.69 -21.67 -17.29
C LYS A 65 -32.84 -20.67 -17.20
N SER A 66 -33.21 -20.31 -15.97
CA SER A 66 -34.18 -19.25 -15.69
C SER A 66 -33.59 -17.84 -15.96
N PHE A 67 -34.42 -16.81 -15.97
CA PHE A 67 -33.95 -15.41 -16.07
C PHE A 67 -32.99 -15.03 -14.93
N ILE A 68 -33.22 -15.60 -13.72
CA ILE A 68 -32.38 -15.40 -12.53
C ILE A 68 -30.95 -15.92 -12.76
N PHE A 69 -30.80 -17.04 -13.48
CA PHE A 69 -29.49 -17.59 -13.83
C PHE A 69 -28.62 -16.57 -14.58
N TYR A 70 -29.18 -15.88 -15.57
CA TYR A 70 -28.44 -14.88 -16.34
C TYR A 70 -28.01 -13.68 -15.49
N ILE A 71 -28.84 -13.26 -14.52
CA ILE A 71 -28.48 -12.19 -13.57
C ILE A 71 -27.32 -12.63 -12.67
N ILE A 72 -27.36 -13.87 -12.16
CA ILE A 72 -26.30 -14.41 -11.30
C ILE A 72 -24.98 -14.51 -12.08
N VAL A 73 -25.02 -15.00 -13.33
CA VAL A 73 -23.83 -15.06 -14.19
C VAL A 73 -23.25 -13.66 -14.44
N LEU A 74 -24.10 -12.67 -14.72
CA LEU A 74 -23.65 -11.29 -14.88
C LEU A 74 -22.98 -10.76 -13.61
N LEU A 75 -23.57 -11.01 -12.43
CA LEU A 75 -23.01 -10.64 -11.13
C LEU A 75 -21.67 -11.32 -10.87
N MET A 76 -21.52 -12.60 -11.19
CA MET A 76 -20.24 -13.31 -11.04
C MET A 76 -19.13 -12.69 -11.89
N VAL A 77 -19.44 -12.30 -13.13
CA VAL A 77 -18.50 -11.58 -14.01
C VAL A 77 -18.13 -10.21 -13.43
N LEU A 78 -19.11 -9.46 -12.92
CA LEU A 78 -18.85 -8.16 -12.27
C LEU A 78 -17.97 -8.29 -11.02
N VAL A 79 -18.22 -9.31 -10.19
CA VAL A 79 -17.38 -9.63 -9.02
C VAL A 79 -15.95 -9.95 -9.46
N PHE A 80 -15.78 -10.75 -10.52
CA PHE A 80 -14.46 -11.08 -11.05
C PHE A 80 -13.69 -9.84 -11.57
N LEU A 81 -14.36 -8.95 -12.30
CA LEU A 81 -13.78 -7.70 -12.77
C LEU A 81 -13.38 -6.80 -11.60
N SER A 82 -14.21 -6.72 -10.57
CA SER A 82 -13.93 -5.97 -9.35
C SER A 82 -12.71 -6.52 -8.59
N LEU A 83 -12.63 -7.84 -8.42
CA LEU A 83 -11.47 -8.50 -7.80
C LEU A 83 -10.17 -8.24 -8.57
N SER A 84 -10.24 -8.23 -9.90
CA SER A 84 -9.09 -7.91 -10.76
C SER A 84 -8.64 -6.45 -10.60
N SER A 85 -9.59 -5.52 -10.49
CA SER A 85 -9.31 -4.10 -10.25
C SER A 85 -8.68 -3.88 -8.87
N ILE A 86 -9.21 -4.53 -7.83
CA ILE A 86 -8.65 -4.52 -6.47
C ILE A 86 -7.20 -5.02 -6.50
N ALA A 87 -6.95 -6.17 -7.12
CA ALA A 87 -5.61 -6.75 -7.22
C ALA A 87 -4.64 -5.78 -7.89
N ARG A 88 -5.03 -5.14 -9.00
CA ARG A 88 -4.20 -4.14 -9.69
C ARG A 88 -3.83 -2.96 -8.78
N ASN A 89 -4.80 -2.40 -8.08
CA ASN A 89 -4.55 -1.28 -7.16
C ASN A 89 -3.63 -1.68 -6.01
N LEU A 90 -3.80 -2.89 -5.45
CA LEU A 90 -2.93 -3.43 -4.40
C LEU A 90 -1.51 -3.69 -4.91
N PHE A 91 -1.33 -4.17 -6.13
CA PHE A 91 0.00 -4.34 -6.72
C PHE A 91 0.75 -3.02 -6.90
N HIS A 92 0.07 -1.92 -7.23
CA HIS A 92 0.70 -0.60 -7.23
C HIS A 92 1.16 -0.14 -5.84
N VAL A 93 0.49 -0.56 -4.77
CA VAL A 93 0.95 -0.27 -3.39
C VAL A 93 2.20 -1.10 -3.03
N LEU A 94 2.28 -2.33 -3.55
CA LEU A 94 3.38 -3.27 -3.31
C LEU A 94 4.57 -3.08 -4.28
N GLU A 95 4.44 -2.21 -5.28
CA GLU A 95 5.48 -1.96 -6.26
C GLU A 95 6.77 -1.49 -5.57
N VAL A 96 7.89 -2.14 -5.91
CA VAL A 96 9.22 -1.85 -5.34
C VAL A 96 9.64 -0.45 -5.80
N SER A 97 9.27 0.54 -5.00
CA SER A 97 9.61 1.93 -5.26
C SER A 97 11.08 2.14 -4.96
N LYS A 98 11.81 2.79 -5.89
CA LYS A 98 13.15 3.31 -5.60
C LYS A 98 13.02 4.41 -4.56
N VAL A 99 13.18 4.05 -3.31
CA VAL A 99 13.24 4.97 -2.19
C VAL A 99 14.64 5.58 -2.08
N GLY A 100 14.69 6.87 -1.76
CA GLY A 100 15.94 7.61 -1.60
C GLY A 100 16.86 6.90 -0.61
N LYS A 101 18.14 6.78 -0.97
CA LYS A 101 19.19 6.25 -0.11
C LYS A 101 20.19 7.36 0.14
N LEU A 102 20.58 7.51 1.40
CA LEU A 102 21.77 8.31 1.74
C LEU A 102 22.97 7.72 1.01
N GLU A 103 23.79 8.59 0.41
CA GLU A 103 25.04 8.16 -0.17
C GLU A 103 25.93 7.57 0.92
N ASN A 104 26.38 6.34 0.74
CA ASN A 104 27.31 5.67 1.66
C ASN A 104 28.52 5.17 0.87
N ASN A 105 29.10 6.07 0.08
CA ASN A 105 30.27 5.82 -0.76
C ASN A 105 31.55 6.36 -0.08
N LYS A 106 32.71 6.06 -0.65
CA LYS A 106 33.99 6.58 -0.15
C LYS A 106 34.06 8.12 -0.18
N ASN A 107 33.25 8.79 -1.00
CA ASN A 107 33.18 10.24 -1.05
C ASN A 107 32.57 10.81 0.25
N MET A 108 31.59 10.11 0.82
CA MET A 108 30.99 10.46 2.11
C MET A 108 32.01 10.33 3.27
N VAL A 109 32.90 9.34 3.22
CA VAL A 109 34.02 9.22 4.18
C VAL A 109 35.02 10.37 4.03
N HIS A 110 35.33 10.78 2.80
CA HIS A 110 36.16 11.96 2.54
C HIS A 110 35.49 13.25 3.02
N TYR A 111 34.18 13.38 2.80
CA TYR A 111 33.40 14.52 3.27
C TYR A 111 33.45 14.66 4.80
N PHE A 112 33.31 13.55 5.52
CA PHE A 112 33.39 13.52 7.00
C PHE A 112 34.79 13.84 7.55
N THR A 113 35.85 13.59 6.78
CA THR A 113 37.24 13.84 7.23
C THR A 113 37.76 15.23 6.86
N GLN A 114 37.08 15.94 5.96
CA GLN A 114 37.50 17.26 5.47
C GLN A 114 36.64 18.43 5.95
N ASN A 115 35.49 18.18 6.59
CA ASN A 115 34.56 19.23 7.02
C ASN A 115 34.37 19.23 8.55
N GLU A 116 33.99 20.39 9.08
CA GLU A 116 33.63 20.51 10.48
C GLU A 116 32.32 19.81 10.82
N LEU A 117 32.20 19.32 12.06
CA LEU A 117 31.07 18.51 12.50
C LEU A 117 29.72 19.24 12.36
N THR A 118 29.69 20.55 12.59
CA THR A 118 28.54 21.44 12.39
C THR A 118 28.07 21.45 10.94
N THR A 119 29.01 21.60 9.99
CA THR A 119 28.74 21.54 8.55
C THR A 119 28.21 20.16 8.15
N ILE A 120 28.80 19.10 8.69
CA ILE A 120 28.34 17.72 8.45
C ILE A 120 26.90 17.53 8.91
N TYR A 121 26.56 17.92 10.14
CA TYR A 121 25.20 17.78 10.65
C TYR A 121 24.17 18.58 9.84
N TYR A 122 24.53 19.80 9.45
CA TYR A 122 23.66 20.64 8.64
C TYR A 122 23.35 20.01 7.28
N TYR A 123 24.36 19.66 6.48
CA TYR A 123 24.13 19.07 5.16
C TYR A 123 23.46 17.71 5.22
N LEU A 124 23.82 16.87 6.20
CA LEU A 124 23.17 15.58 6.38
C LEU A 124 21.69 15.72 6.77
N SER A 125 21.33 16.78 7.51
CA SER A 125 19.94 17.10 7.81
C SER A 125 19.15 17.56 6.59
N ILE A 126 19.79 18.27 5.65
CA ILE A 126 19.19 18.66 4.35
C ILE A 126 18.95 17.41 3.49
N ASP A 127 19.97 16.56 3.35
CA ASP A 127 19.87 15.31 2.57
C ASP A 127 18.76 14.41 3.14
N MET A 128 18.67 14.32 4.46
CA MET A 128 17.58 13.58 5.11
C MET A 128 16.21 14.20 4.85
N ALA A 129 16.09 15.52 4.86
CA ALA A 129 14.83 16.21 4.56
C ALA A 129 14.36 15.92 3.11
N GLU A 130 15.26 15.92 2.13
CA GLU A 130 14.94 15.57 0.74
C GLU A 130 14.47 14.12 0.60
N ILE A 131 15.15 13.20 1.29
CA ILE A 131 14.76 11.79 1.31
C ILE A 131 13.40 11.61 1.99
N ILE A 132 13.16 12.28 3.12
CA ILE A 132 11.86 12.26 3.82
C ILE A 132 10.75 12.72 2.87
N GLN A 133 10.94 13.84 2.18
CA GLN A 133 9.95 14.35 1.23
C GLN A 133 9.66 13.33 0.12
N THR A 134 10.69 12.69 -0.43
CA THR A 134 10.52 11.62 -1.43
C THR A 134 9.70 10.45 -0.88
N TYR A 135 9.93 10.06 0.37
CA TYR A 135 9.15 9.00 1.01
C TYR A 135 7.71 9.43 1.31
N GLU A 136 7.48 10.67 1.70
CA GLU A 136 6.14 11.21 1.97
C GLU A 136 5.30 11.25 0.69
N ASP A 137 5.86 11.76 -0.42
CA ASP A 137 5.19 11.78 -1.73
C ASP A 137 4.80 10.37 -2.17
N ARG A 138 5.71 9.40 -1.98
CA ARG A 138 5.45 7.99 -2.31
C ARG A 138 4.39 7.38 -1.40
N ASN A 139 4.42 7.70 -0.11
CA ASN A 139 3.41 7.23 0.83
C ASN A 139 2.04 7.82 0.51
N ALA A 140 1.95 9.09 0.10
CA ALA A 140 0.69 9.71 -0.34
C ALA A 140 0.07 8.96 -1.53
N ILE A 141 0.88 8.63 -2.55
CA ILE A 141 0.45 7.83 -3.70
C ILE A 141 -0.03 6.44 -3.25
N LYS A 142 0.73 5.76 -2.37
CA LYS A 142 0.35 4.44 -1.84
C LYS A 142 -0.97 4.50 -1.06
N VAL A 143 -1.18 5.54 -0.25
CA VAL A 143 -2.43 5.75 0.49
C VAL A 143 -3.62 5.93 -0.47
N GLU A 144 -3.45 6.66 -1.57
CA GLU A 144 -4.50 6.85 -2.57
C GLU A 144 -4.94 5.51 -3.18
N TYR A 145 -3.98 4.70 -3.66
CA TYR A 145 -4.28 3.37 -4.21
C TYR A 145 -4.88 2.43 -3.16
N LEU A 146 -4.41 2.49 -1.92
CA LEU A 146 -4.94 1.68 -0.82
C LEU A 146 -6.39 2.06 -0.50
N ASN A 147 -6.73 3.34 -0.53
CA ASN A 147 -8.10 3.81 -0.32
C ASN A 147 -9.02 3.42 -1.48
N LYS A 148 -8.53 3.51 -2.73
CA LYS A 148 -9.25 3.02 -3.92
C LYS A 148 -9.53 1.53 -3.81
N ALA A 149 -8.52 0.71 -3.50
CA ALA A 149 -8.67 -0.72 -3.29
C ALA A 149 -9.66 -1.03 -2.17
N PHE A 150 -9.61 -0.32 -1.04
CA PHE A 150 -10.55 -0.54 0.06
C PHE A 150 -12.00 -0.19 -0.32
N GLY A 151 -12.21 0.89 -1.06
CA GLY A 151 -13.52 1.26 -1.60
C GLY A 151 -14.10 0.17 -2.51
N GLU A 152 -13.27 -0.36 -3.41
CA GLU A 152 -13.64 -1.46 -4.30
C GLU A 152 -13.92 -2.75 -3.52
N ILE A 153 -13.10 -3.09 -2.51
CA ILE A 153 -13.31 -4.27 -1.62
C ILE A 153 -14.68 -4.20 -0.96
N LYS A 154 -15.08 -3.02 -0.44
CA LYS A 154 -16.39 -2.86 0.21
C LYS A 154 -17.55 -3.11 -0.77
N SER A 155 -17.44 -2.57 -1.98
CA SER A 155 -18.45 -2.77 -3.04
C SER A 155 -18.47 -4.23 -3.51
N CYS A 156 -17.30 -4.83 -3.75
CA CYS A 156 -17.14 -6.22 -4.14
C CYS A 156 -17.72 -7.18 -3.12
N GLY A 157 -17.48 -6.95 -1.82
CA GLY A 157 -18.03 -7.78 -0.74
C GLY A 157 -19.55 -7.75 -0.72
N LEU A 158 -20.16 -6.57 -0.91
CA LEU A 158 -21.61 -6.44 -0.99
C LEU A 158 -22.19 -7.18 -2.21
N MET A 159 -21.58 -7.01 -3.39
CA MET A 159 -21.97 -7.72 -4.61
C MET A 159 -21.85 -9.24 -4.46
N PHE A 160 -20.79 -9.71 -3.80
CA PHE A 160 -20.58 -11.13 -3.53
C PHE A 160 -21.68 -11.71 -2.62
N VAL A 161 -21.99 -11.05 -1.51
CA VAL A 161 -23.08 -11.49 -0.61
C VAL A 161 -24.42 -11.54 -1.34
N LEU A 162 -24.72 -10.53 -2.15
CA LEU A 162 -25.94 -10.50 -2.96
C LEU A 162 -25.98 -11.65 -3.97
N THR A 163 -24.84 -11.96 -4.60
CA THR A 163 -24.70 -13.09 -5.53
C THR A 163 -24.98 -14.42 -4.83
N VAL A 164 -24.42 -14.63 -3.64
CA VAL A 164 -24.65 -15.86 -2.85
C VAL A 164 -26.11 -15.99 -2.43
N LEU A 165 -26.75 -14.92 -1.99
CA LEU A 165 -28.18 -14.93 -1.64
C LEU A 165 -29.06 -15.28 -2.84
N LEU A 166 -28.77 -14.70 -4.01
CA LEU A 166 -29.51 -15.02 -5.24
C LEU A 166 -29.33 -16.48 -5.66
N ILE A 167 -28.11 -17.04 -5.52
CA ILE A 167 -27.86 -18.47 -5.77
C ILE A 167 -28.74 -19.35 -4.86
N ILE A 168 -28.80 -19.03 -3.56
CA ILE A 168 -29.62 -19.80 -2.61
C ILE A 168 -31.11 -19.70 -2.96
N VAL A 169 -31.59 -18.51 -3.32
CA VAL A 169 -32.99 -18.29 -3.72
C VAL A 169 -33.33 -19.05 -5.00
N ASP A 170 -32.46 -19.02 -6.00
CA ASP A 170 -32.65 -19.74 -7.26
C ASP A 170 -32.72 -21.26 -7.03
N ILE A 171 -31.82 -21.80 -6.19
CA ILE A 171 -31.84 -23.23 -5.81
C ILE A 171 -33.10 -23.61 -5.02
N LEU A 172 -33.66 -22.71 -4.22
CA LEU A 172 -34.89 -22.96 -3.43
C LEU A 172 -36.19 -22.84 -4.24
N ILE A 173 -36.18 -22.04 -5.31
CA ILE A 173 -37.35 -21.80 -6.17
C ILE A 173 -37.48 -22.91 -7.23
N ILE A 174 -36.38 -23.51 -7.65
CA ILE A 174 -36.30 -24.65 -8.58
C ILE A 174 -36.58 -25.96 -7.82
#